data_AF-A0A2W2JPT5-F1
#
_entry.id   AF-A0A2W2JPT5-F1
#
_cell.length_a   1.000
_cell.length_b   1.000
_cell.length_c   1.000
_cell.angle_alpha   90.00
_cell.angle_beta   90.00
_cell.angle_gamma   90.00
#
_symmetry.space_group_name_H-M   'P 1'
#
loop_
_entity.id
_entity.type
_entity.pdbx_description
1 polymer ?
#
loop_
_entity_poly.entity_id
_entity_poly.type
_entity_poly.pdbx_seq_one_letter_code
_entity_poly.pdbx_strand_id
1 'polypeptide(L)'
;MNHHNAPQEEPAEHLRFAACLSRLEQVTDADEAGLVGEVLTDPDQTMAQSAVLRHLDRRAADLRHGPAYEPWTESMTQATIRYPLLARRLREWSLLRAITLGRLWHQDALLESSDWLQRKAAAASNTDALVGVRALVQRCVRVDLQRCSGVSGRGLGRWEEPVADVVRR
;
A
#
# COMPACT_ATOMS: atom_id res chain seq x y z
N MET A 1 -22.11 6.15 45.57
CA MET A 1 -20.64 6.29 45.64
C MET A 1 -20.14 6.34 44.21
N ASN A 2 -19.71 7.52 43.74
CA ASN A 2 -19.27 7.73 42.36
C ASN A 2 -17.81 7.27 42.25
N HIS A 3 -17.59 6.17 41.53
CA HIS A 3 -16.25 5.71 41.21
C HIS A 3 -15.56 6.74 40.32
N HIS A 4 -14.38 7.13 40.76
CA HIS A 4 -13.59 8.21 40.21
C HIS A 4 -13.19 7.91 38.76
N ASN A 5 -13.51 8.85 37.88
CA ASN A 5 -12.93 9.00 36.57
C ASN A 5 -11.43 9.30 36.73
N ALA A 6 -10.60 8.26 36.81
CA ALA A 6 -9.16 8.41 36.66
C ALA A 6 -8.89 8.61 35.16
N PRO A 7 -8.17 9.68 34.74
CA PRO A 7 -7.76 9.80 33.34
C PRO A 7 -6.96 8.55 32.98
N GLN A 8 -7.41 7.80 31.98
CA GLN A 8 -6.64 6.70 31.42
C GLN A 8 -5.32 7.29 30.92
N GLU A 9 -4.22 6.97 31.60
CA GLU A 9 -2.88 7.29 31.11
C GLU A 9 -2.73 6.61 29.74
N GLU A 10 -2.48 7.41 28.69
CA GLU A 10 -2.25 6.83 27.37
C GLU A 10 -1.02 5.91 27.42
N PRO A 11 -1.10 4.70 26.82
CA PRO A 11 0.05 3.82 26.69
C PRO A 11 1.25 4.57 26.11
N ALA A 12 2.45 4.34 26.66
CA ALA A 12 3.67 5.02 26.23
C ALA A 12 3.93 4.88 24.71
N GLU A 13 3.49 3.78 24.11
CA GLU A 13 3.53 3.56 22.66
C GLU A 13 2.69 4.58 21.86
N HIS A 14 1.51 4.96 22.34
CA HIS A 14 0.65 5.96 21.68
C HIS A 14 1.27 7.35 21.73
N LEU A 15 1.87 7.71 22.88
CA LEU A 15 2.55 8.99 23.05
C LEU A 15 3.78 9.09 22.13
N ARG A 16 4.58 8.03 22.02
CA ARG A 16 5.71 7.99 21.07
C ARG A 16 5.23 8.11 19.62
N PHE A 17 4.17 7.39 19.26
CA PHE A 17 3.60 7.47 17.91
C PHE A 17 3.13 8.89 17.60
N ALA A 18 2.38 9.53 18.51
CA ALA A 18 1.93 10.92 18.34
C ALA A 18 3.09 11.91 18.24
N ALA A 19 4.16 11.71 19.01
CA ALA A 19 5.38 12.51 18.93
C ALA A 19 6.08 12.34 17.57
N CYS A 20 6.21 11.12 17.06
CA CYS A 20 6.76 10.84 15.74
C CYS A 20 5.96 11.54 14.64
N LEU A 21 4.62 11.47 14.69
CA LEU A 21 3.76 12.16 13.72
C LEU A 21 3.97 13.68 13.78
N SER A 22 3.99 14.25 14.98
CA SER A 22 4.18 15.70 15.16
C SER A 22 5.53 16.17 14.61
N ARG A 23 6.60 15.41 14.85
CA ARG A 23 7.93 15.71 14.30
C ARG A 23 7.96 15.64 12.78
N LEU A 24 7.39 14.58 12.20
CA LEU A 24 7.30 14.39 10.74
C LEU A 24 6.40 15.43 10.06
N GLU A 25 5.39 15.95 10.75
CA GLU A 25 4.54 17.02 10.23
C GLU A 25 5.25 18.37 10.16
N GLN A 26 6.16 18.65 11.09
CA GLN A 26 6.86 19.93 11.21
C GLN A 26 8.23 19.95 10.51
N VAL A 27 8.70 18.81 10.01
CA VAL A 27 10.02 18.70 9.39
C VAL A 27 10.12 19.54 8.11
N THR A 28 11.29 20.14 7.89
CA THR A 28 11.59 20.84 6.65
C THR A 28 11.93 19.85 5.54
N ASP A 29 11.75 20.27 4.28
CA ASP A 29 12.06 19.43 3.12
C ASP A 29 13.53 18.95 3.09
N ALA A 30 14.46 19.76 3.63
CA ALA A 30 15.88 19.43 3.68
C ALA A 30 16.19 18.32 4.69
N ASP A 31 15.50 18.31 5.84
CA ASP A 31 15.76 17.38 6.94
C ASP A 31 14.86 16.14 6.89
N GLU A 32 13.83 16.14 6.04
CA GLU A 32 12.77 15.14 5.98
C GLU A 32 13.31 13.71 5.87
N ALA A 33 14.25 13.46 4.95
CA ALA A 33 14.82 12.13 4.74
C ALA A 33 15.64 11.65 5.93
N GLY A 34 16.38 12.56 6.57
CA GLY A 34 17.14 12.28 7.78
C GLY A 34 16.23 11.88 8.93
N LEU A 35 15.15 12.64 9.14
CA LEU A 35 14.17 12.35 10.18
C LEU A 35 13.43 11.02 9.92
N VAL A 36 13.05 10.74 8.67
CA VAL A 36 12.45 9.44 8.31
C VAL A 36 13.41 8.31 8.65
N GLY A 37 14.69 8.45 8.32
CA GLY A 37 15.73 7.49 8.68
C GLY A 37 15.81 7.29 10.20
N GLU A 38 15.81 8.38 10.98
CA GLU A 38 15.82 8.33 12.45
C GLU A 38 14.61 7.59 13.03
N VAL A 39 13.39 7.94 12.60
CA VAL A 39 12.16 7.29 13.08
C VAL A 39 12.19 5.78 12.79
N LEU A 40 12.74 5.37 11.65
CA LEU A 40 12.85 3.95 11.28
C LEU A 40 13.89 3.17 12.10
N THR A 41 14.71 3.84 12.91
CA THR A 41 15.60 3.18 13.87
C THR A 41 14.92 2.83 15.20
N ASP A 42 13.67 3.25 15.42
CA ASP A 42 12.93 2.91 16.65
C ASP A 42 12.82 1.39 16.84
N PRO A 43 12.98 0.87 18.07
CA PRO A 43 12.86 -0.57 18.33
C PRO A 43 11.48 -1.13 17.96
N ASP A 44 10.42 -0.32 18.05
CA ASP A 44 9.09 -0.69 17.60
C ASP A 44 8.93 -0.39 16.10
N GLN A 45 9.38 -1.36 15.30
CA GLN A 45 9.37 -1.28 13.84
C GLN A 45 7.98 -1.15 13.24
N THR A 46 6.96 -1.70 13.90
CA THR A 46 5.56 -1.61 13.42
C THR A 46 5.05 -0.18 13.57
N MET A 47 5.28 0.43 14.73
CA MET A 47 4.90 1.81 15.03
C MET A 47 5.67 2.80 14.14
N ALA A 48 6.99 2.60 13.99
CA ALA A 48 7.84 3.43 13.13
C ALA A 48 7.40 3.39 11.66
N GLN A 49 7.22 2.20 11.09
CA GLN A 49 6.75 2.06 9.70
C GLN A 49 5.35 2.64 9.52
N SER A 50 4.46 2.51 10.51
CA SER A 50 3.12 3.11 10.44
C SER A 50 3.16 4.65 10.45
N ALA A 51 4.04 5.24 11.27
CA ALA A 51 4.21 6.69 11.33
C ALA A 51 4.76 7.24 10.02
N VAL A 52 5.82 6.61 9.49
CA VAL A 52 6.41 6.99 8.20
C VAL A 52 5.42 6.77 7.06
N LEU A 53 4.68 5.66 7.03
CA LEU A 53 3.68 5.40 6.00
C LEU A 53 2.60 6.50 5.97
N ARG A 54 2.11 6.92 7.15
CA ARG A 54 1.14 8.01 7.27
C ARG A 54 1.72 9.34 6.78
N HIS A 55 2.97 9.62 7.11
CA HIS A 55 3.68 10.81 6.64
C HIS A 55 3.85 10.82 5.12
N LEU A 56 4.31 9.71 4.52
CA LEU A 56 4.44 9.56 3.07
C LEU A 56 3.10 9.76 2.36
N ASP A 57 2.02 9.16 2.87
CA ASP A 57 0.67 9.30 2.31
C ASP A 57 0.17 10.74 2.32
N ARG A 58 0.48 11.51 3.37
CA ARG A 58 0.16 12.94 3.46
C ARG A 58 1.01 13.75 2.47
N ARG A 59 2.33 13.61 2.54
CA ARG A 59 3.27 14.43 1.74
C ARG A 59 3.13 14.18 0.25
N ALA A 60 2.97 12.92 -0.17
CA ALA A 60 2.69 12.59 -1.57
C ALA A 60 1.38 13.22 -2.06
N ALA A 61 0.34 13.26 -1.22
CA ALA A 61 -0.92 13.91 -1.58
C ALA A 61 -0.71 15.40 -1.87
N ASP A 62 0.10 16.10 -1.08
CA ASP A 62 0.38 17.53 -1.26
C ASP A 62 1.24 17.79 -2.50
N LEU A 63 2.25 16.96 -2.74
CA LEU A 63 3.26 17.20 -3.79
C LEU A 63 2.87 16.65 -5.17
N ARG A 64 1.94 15.69 -5.28
CA ARG A 64 1.70 14.90 -6.51
C ARG A 64 1.48 15.71 -7.79
N HIS A 65 0.94 16.93 -7.70
CA HIS A 65 0.68 17.76 -8.88
C HIS A 65 1.87 18.66 -9.27
N GLY A 66 2.83 18.83 -8.37
CA GLY A 66 3.96 19.72 -8.53
C GLY A 66 5.23 19.05 -9.09
N PRO A 67 6.23 19.87 -9.47
CA PRO A 67 7.55 19.40 -9.89
C PRO A 67 8.39 18.86 -8.74
N ALA A 68 8.13 19.30 -7.50
CA ALA A 68 8.84 18.85 -6.30
C ALA A 68 8.63 17.36 -5.96
N TYR A 69 7.63 16.71 -6.57
CA TYR A 69 7.33 15.30 -6.32
C TYR A 69 8.49 14.35 -6.68
N GLU A 70 9.15 14.58 -7.82
CA GLU A 70 10.22 13.68 -8.29
C GLU A 70 11.44 13.67 -7.35
N PRO A 71 12.08 14.82 -7.04
CA PRO A 71 13.23 14.81 -6.13
C PRO A 71 12.85 14.33 -4.72
N TRP A 72 11.63 14.62 -4.26
CA TRP A 72 11.12 14.10 -2.99
C TRP A 72 10.98 12.57 -3.01
N THR A 73 10.39 11.99 -4.06
CA THR A 73 10.18 10.55 -4.18
C THR A 73 11.51 9.79 -4.25
N GLU A 74 12.50 10.35 -4.96
CA GLU A 74 13.85 9.78 -5.03
C GLU A 74 14.50 9.72 -3.65
N SER A 75 14.49 10.85 -2.92
CA SER A 75 15.03 10.95 -1.57
C SER A 75 14.34 9.96 -0.60
N MET A 76 13.01 9.90 -0.62
CA MET A 76 12.24 8.98 0.21
C MET A 76 12.47 7.51 -0.16
N THR A 77 12.68 7.21 -1.45
CA THR A 77 12.97 5.84 -1.91
C THR A 77 14.30 5.36 -1.33
N GLN A 78 15.32 6.21 -1.31
CA GLN A 78 16.60 5.89 -0.67
C GLN A 78 16.46 5.69 0.84
N ALA A 79 15.76 6.59 1.53
CA ALA A 79 15.55 6.50 2.97
C ALA A 79 14.79 5.23 3.39
N THR A 80 13.91 4.73 2.53
CA THR A 80 13.00 3.62 2.84
C THR A 80 13.31 2.32 2.10
N ILE A 81 14.45 2.22 1.39
CA ILE A 81 14.78 1.08 0.52
C ILE A 81 14.77 -0.28 1.23
N ARG A 82 15.10 -0.29 2.54
CA ARG A 82 15.13 -1.50 3.37
C ARG A 82 13.76 -1.94 3.88
N TYR A 83 12.70 -1.18 3.59
CA TYR A 83 11.35 -1.38 4.12
C TYR A 83 10.38 -1.62 2.96
N PRO A 84 10.12 -2.88 2.57
CA PRO A 84 9.35 -3.21 1.38
C PRO A 84 7.95 -2.59 1.33
N LEU A 85 7.30 -2.43 2.49
CA LEU A 85 6.00 -1.79 2.61
C LEU A 85 6.04 -0.32 2.16
N LEU A 86 7.03 0.43 2.64
CA LEU A 86 7.20 1.85 2.34
C LEU A 86 7.64 2.06 0.89
N ALA A 87 8.60 1.25 0.41
CA ALA A 87 9.03 1.26 -0.98
C ALA A 87 7.88 0.95 -1.94
N ARG A 88 7.01 -0.02 -1.59
CA ARG A 88 5.79 -0.30 -2.37
C ARG A 88 4.84 0.89 -2.37
N ARG A 89 4.60 1.52 -1.22
CA ARG A 89 3.71 2.68 -1.15
C ARG A 89 4.19 3.85 -2.02
N LEU A 90 5.50 4.13 -2.05
CA LEU A 90 6.06 5.16 -2.93
C LEU A 90 5.82 4.85 -4.42
N ARG A 91 5.99 3.57 -4.82
CA ARG A 91 5.67 3.14 -6.20
C ARG A 91 4.19 3.33 -6.54
N GLU A 92 3.29 2.99 -5.60
CA GLU A 92 1.85 3.18 -5.77
C GLU A 92 1.48 4.66 -5.95
N TRP A 93 2.10 5.56 -5.17
CA TRP A 93 1.91 7.01 -5.34
C TRP A 93 2.42 7.51 -6.69
N SER A 94 3.58 7.02 -7.15
CA SER A 94 4.12 7.39 -8.46
C SER A 94 3.24 6.92 -9.61
N LEU A 95 2.66 5.72 -9.49
CA LEU A 95 1.67 5.21 -10.44
C LEU A 95 0.39 6.07 -10.43
N LEU A 96 -0.14 6.40 -9.25
CA LEU A 96 -1.31 7.28 -9.12
C LEU A 96 -1.05 8.65 -9.76
N ARG A 97 0.14 9.20 -9.57
CA ARG A 97 0.55 10.46 -10.19
C ARG A 97 0.63 10.34 -11.72
N ALA A 98 1.24 9.28 -12.24
CA ALA A 98 1.32 9.06 -13.69
C ALA A 98 -0.09 9.01 -14.33
N ILE A 99 -1.01 8.26 -13.73
CA ILE A 99 -2.43 8.20 -14.13
C ILE A 99 -3.06 9.60 -14.08
N THR A 100 -2.89 10.30 -12.96
CA THR A 100 -3.52 11.62 -12.73
C THR A 100 -3.03 12.68 -13.72
N LEU A 101 -1.76 12.60 -14.12
CA LEU A 101 -1.15 13.50 -15.09
C LEU A 101 -1.29 13.03 -16.54
N GLY A 102 -2.03 11.94 -16.80
CA GLY A 102 -2.22 11.38 -18.14
C GLY A 102 -0.93 10.88 -18.80
N ARG A 103 0.09 10.54 -18.00
CA ARG A 103 1.37 10.00 -18.49
C ARG A 103 1.23 8.52 -18.83
N LEU A 104 2.17 7.96 -19.59
CA LEU A 104 2.24 6.52 -19.83
C LEU A 104 2.48 5.77 -18.51
N TRP A 105 1.72 4.69 -18.31
CA TRP A 105 1.86 3.77 -17.20
C TRP A 105 1.55 2.34 -17.67
N HIS A 106 2.02 1.33 -16.94
CA HIS A 106 1.84 -0.07 -17.32
C HIS A 106 0.75 -0.73 -16.49
N GLN A 107 -0.12 -1.51 -17.15
CA GLN A 107 -1.27 -2.15 -16.50
C GLN A 107 -0.85 -3.13 -15.41
N ASP A 108 0.24 -3.88 -15.60
CA ASP A 108 0.69 -4.86 -14.61
C ASP A 108 1.10 -4.22 -13.28
N ALA A 109 1.61 -2.98 -13.33
CA ALA A 109 1.92 -2.22 -12.11
C ALA A 109 0.67 -1.94 -11.26
N LEU A 110 -0.51 -1.83 -11.88
CA LEU A 110 -1.78 -1.70 -11.18
C LEU A 110 -2.24 -3.03 -10.58
N LEU A 111 -1.99 -4.15 -11.27
CA LEU A 111 -2.32 -5.50 -10.80
C LEU A 111 -1.48 -5.91 -9.59
N GLU A 112 -0.23 -5.48 -9.54
CA GLU A 112 0.68 -5.70 -8.42
C GLU A 112 0.46 -4.72 -7.25
N SER A 113 -0.41 -3.73 -7.42
CA SER A 113 -0.66 -2.71 -6.40
C SER A 113 -1.65 -3.19 -5.33
N SER A 114 -1.52 -2.64 -4.12
CA SER A 114 -2.37 -3.00 -2.98
C SER A 114 -3.78 -2.42 -3.08
N ASP A 115 -4.70 -2.98 -2.29
CA ASP A 115 -6.08 -2.49 -2.10
C ASP A 115 -6.16 -1.00 -1.71
N TRP A 116 -5.07 -0.42 -1.21
CA TRP A 116 -4.99 1.01 -0.96
C TRP A 116 -5.00 1.82 -2.26
N LEU A 117 -4.24 1.43 -3.29
CA LEU A 117 -4.22 2.16 -4.56
C LEU A 117 -5.58 2.09 -5.25
N GLN A 118 -6.21 0.92 -5.15
CA GLN A 118 -7.58 0.68 -5.61
C GLN A 118 -8.57 1.66 -4.96
N ARG A 119 -8.51 1.82 -3.63
CA ARG A 119 -9.35 2.77 -2.89
C ARG A 119 -9.04 4.23 -3.26
N LYS A 120 -7.77 4.60 -3.43
CA LYS A 120 -7.38 5.97 -3.83
C LYS A 120 -7.86 6.32 -5.24
N ALA A 121 -7.72 5.39 -6.19
CA ALA A 121 -8.22 5.59 -7.56
C ALA A 121 -9.75 5.75 -7.58
N ALA A 122 -10.47 4.95 -6.78
CA ALA A 122 -11.92 5.10 -6.63
C ALA A 122 -12.32 6.46 -6.02
N ALA A 123 -11.54 7.00 -5.08
CA ALA A 123 -11.83 8.31 -4.46
C ALA A 123 -11.54 9.50 -5.39
N ALA A 124 -10.61 9.37 -6.34
CA ALA A 124 -10.20 10.47 -7.23
C ALA A 124 -11.14 10.69 -8.45
N SER A 125 -12.30 10.03 -8.49
CA SER A 125 -13.22 9.80 -9.63
C SER A 125 -13.83 11.02 -10.37
N ASN A 126 -13.22 12.21 -10.36
CA ASN A 126 -13.71 13.36 -11.13
C ASN A 126 -12.95 13.62 -12.46
N THR A 127 -12.11 12.69 -12.91
CA THR A 127 -11.37 12.82 -14.19
C THR A 127 -11.52 11.56 -15.04
N ASP A 128 -11.78 11.71 -16.35
CA ASP A 128 -12.05 10.60 -17.29
C ASP A 128 -10.98 9.50 -17.30
N ALA A 129 -9.70 9.86 -17.09
CA ALA A 129 -8.59 8.91 -17.00
C ALA A 129 -8.73 7.92 -15.82
N LEU A 130 -9.40 8.31 -14.73
CA LEU A 130 -9.60 7.47 -13.54
C LEU A 130 -10.78 6.51 -13.67
N VAL A 131 -11.70 6.75 -14.61
CA VAL A 131 -12.79 5.82 -14.93
C VAL A 131 -12.24 4.52 -15.54
N GLY A 132 -11.25 4.62 -16.43
CA GLY A 132 -10.55 3.46 -17.01
C GLY A 132 -9.79 2.64 -15.97
N VAL A 133 -9.11 3.31 -15.03
CA VAL A 133 -8.43 2.66 -13.90
C VAL A 133 -9.43 1.96 -12.99
N ARG A 134 -10.58 2.57 -12.70
CA ARG A 134 -11.65 1.93 -11.91
C ARG A 134 -12.17 0.65 -12.58
N ALA A 135 -12.38 0.67 -13.89
CA ALA A 135 -12.82 -0.51 -14.63
C ALA A 135 -11.80 -1.66 -14.59
N LEU A 136 -10.51 -1.34 -14.56
CA LEU A 136 -9.44 -2.32 -14.40
C LEU A 136 -9.38 -2.86 -12.96
N VAL A 137 -9.38 -1.99 -11.95
CA VAL A 137 -9.42 -2.37 -10.54
C VAL A 137 -10.62 -3.26 -10.21
N GLN A 138 -11.81 -2.90 -10.68
CA GLN A 138 -13.02 -3.71 -10.47
C GLN A 138 -12.93 -5.08 -11.14
N ARG A 139 -12.19 -5.20 -12.25
CA ARG A 139 -11.92 -6.48 -12.92
C ARG A 139 -10.98 -7.34 -12.09
N CYS A 140 -9.94 -6.77 -11.47
CA CYS A 140 -9.04 -7.48 -10.57
C CYS A 140 -9.77 -8.03 -9.34
N VAL A 141 -10.56 -7.19 -8.67
CA VAL A 141 -11.37 -7.60 -7.51
C VAL A 141 -12.31 -8.75 -7.90
N ARG A 142 -12.93 -8.70 -9.09
CA ARG A 142 -13.79 -9.78 -9.58
C ARG A 142 -13.03 -11.08 -9.83
N VAL A 143 -11.84 -11.02 -10.43
CA VAL A 143 -10.99 -12.20 -10.67
C VAL A 143 -10.54 -12.84 -9.36
N ASP A 144 -10.14 -12.04 -8.36
CA ASP A 144 -9.78 -12.57 -7.04
C ASP A 144 -11.01 -13.14 -6.30
N LEU A 145 -12.18 -12.50 -6.39
CA LEU A 145 -13.42 -13.05 -5.83
C LEU A 145 -13.79 -14.38 -6.51
N GLN A 146 -13.61 -14.50 -7.83
CA GLN A 146 -13.82 -15.75 -8.56
C GLN A 146 -12.82 -16.83 -8.14
N ARG A 147 -11.55 -16.46 -7.91
CA ARG A 147 -10.50 -17.37 -7.43
C ARG A 147 -10.79 -17.87 -6.00
N CYS A 148 -11.35 -17.01 -5.14
CA CYS A 148 -11.82 -17.40 -3.80
C CYS A 148 -13.12 -18.23 -3.86
N SER A 149 -14.03 -17.94 -4.77
CA SER A 149 -15.28 -18.72 -4.94
C SER A 149 -15.08 -20.07 -5.65
N GLY A 150 -13.89 -20.33 -6.21
CA GLY A 150 -13.54 -21.59 -6.87
C GLY A 150 -13.20 -22.74 -5.92
N VAL A 151 -13.07 -22.51 -4.61
CA VAL A 151 -12.90 -23.57 -3.60
C VAL A 151 -14.25 -23.92 -2.99
N SER A 152 -15.11 -24.57 -3.77
CA SER A 152 -16.24 -25.36 -3.27
C SER A 152 -16.66 -26.36 -4.33
N GLY A 153 -15.94 -27.48 -4.36
CA GLY A 153 -16.25 -28.65 -5.16
C GLY A 153 -15.70 -29.90 -4.49
N ARG A 154 -16.24 -30.24 -3.31
CA ARG A 154 -16.14 -31.61 -2.80
C ARG A 154 -16.96 -32.50 -3.74
N GLY A 155 -16.29 -33.42 -4.42
CA GLY A 155 -16.89 -34.48 -5.23
C GLY A 155 -15.91 -35.64 -5.39
N LEU A 156 -16.05 -36.63 -4.53
CA LEU A 156 -15.32 -37.90 -4.48
C LEU A 156 -15.40 -38.69 -5.79
N GLY A 157 -14.33 -39.39 -6.16
CA GLY A 157 -14.40 -40.35 -7.27
C GLY A 157 -13.11 -41.08 -7.62
N ARG A 158 -12.71 -42.04 -6.78
CA ARG A 158 -12.22 -43.37 -7.16
C ARG A 158 -11.00 -43.45 -8.11
N TRP A 159 -9.87 -43.84 -7.52
CA TRP A 159 -8.74 -44.49 -8.16
C TRP A 159 -9.16 -45.82 -8.81
N GLU A 160 -9.05 -45.93 -10.13
CA GLU A 160 -8.84 -47.19 -10.83
C GLU A 160 -7.83 -46.96 -11.97
N GLU A 161 -6.61 -47.48 -11.80
CA GLU A 161 -5.73 -47.85 -12.91
C GLU A 161 -6.37 -49.02 -13.68
N PRO A 162 -6.02 -49.18 -14.96
CA PRO A 162 -5.49 -50.50 -15.30
C PRO A 162 -4.20 -50.44 -16.12
N VAL A 163 -3.37 -51.39 -15.71
CA VAL A 163 -2.19 -51.96 -16.35
C VAL A 163 -2.48 -52.33 -17.82
N ALA A 164 -1.42 -52.20 -18.61
CA ALA A 164 -1.30 -52.52 -20.02
C ALA A 164 -1.93 -53.85 -20.45
N ASP A 165 -2.44 -53.88 -21.69
CA ASP A 165 -2.32 -55.08 -22.51
C ASP A 165 -1.79 -54.75 -23.92
N VAL A 166 -0.89 -55.61 -24.35
CA VAL A 166 -0.13 -55.63 -25.59
C VAL A 166 -0.87 -56.58 -26.54
N VAL A 167 -0.94 -56.25 -27.83
CA VAL A 167 -0.65 -57.14 -28.99
C VAL A 167 -1.22 -56.54 -30.28
N ARG A 168 -0.34 -56.49 -31.30
CA ARG A 168 -0.60 -56.20 -32.72
C ARG A 168 -1.38 -57.34 -33.39
N ARG A 169 -2.12 -56.98 -34.45
CA ARG A 169 -2.42 -57.77 -35.67
C ARG A 169 -3.04 -59.16 -35.53
#